data_AF-A0A919TUF7-F1
#
_entry.id   AF-A0A919TUF7-F1
#
_cell.length_a   1.000
_cell.length_b   1.000
_cell.length_c   1.000
_cell.angle_alpha   90.00
_cell.angle_beta   90.00
_cell.angle_gamma   90.00
#
_symmetry.space_group_name_H-M   'P 1'
#
loop_
_entity.id
_entity.type
_entity.pdbx_description
1 polymer ?
#
loop_
_entity_poly.entity_id
_entity_poly.type
_entity_poly.pdbx_seq_one_letter_code
_entity_poly.pdbx_strand_id
1 'polypeptide(L)'
;MSTDRPPVPLLAVKHAIPPVRAAVVPRDRLESRLDTAAKLTVVAAPAGWGKTSLVSRWAATAGTPVAWVSLDESDDEPVRF
;
A
#
# COMPACT_ATOMS: atom_id res chain seq x y z
N MET A 1 9.91 29.89 16.43
CA MET A 1 10.53 28.74 15.74
C MET A 1 9.43 28.03 14.96
N SER A 2 9.21 28.44 13.71
CA SER A 2 8.31 27.73 12.79
C SER A 2 9.13 26.66 12.10
N THR A 3 8.83 25.39 12.34
CA THR A 3 9.41 24.29 11.57
C THR A 3 8.70 24.22 10.23
N ASP A 4 9.30 24.83 9.22
CA ASP A 4 8.96 24.60 7.83
C ASP A 4 9.32 23.14 7.49
N ARG A 5 8.31 22.29 7.37
CA ARG A 5 8.49 20.90 6.97
C ARG A 5 8.65 20.91 5.46
N PRO A 6 9.78 20.46 4.90
CA PRO A 6 9.93 20.44 3.45
C PRO A 6 8.80 19.60 2.84
N PRO A 7 8.21 20.03 1.71
CA PRO A 7 7.15 19.28 1.06
C PRO A 7 7.70 17.89 0.75
N VAL A 8 7.04 16.86 1.28
CA VAL A 8 7.33 15.48 0.91
C VAL A 8 7.14 15.42 -0.61
N PRO A 9 8.16 15.07 -1.41
CA PRO A 9 8.00 15.04 -2.85
C PRO A 9 6.77 14.19 -3.18
N LEU A 10 5.82 14.71 -3.97
CA LEU A 10 4.59 13.97 -4.34
C LEU A 10 4.91 12.60 -4.94
N LEU A 11 6.07 12.48 -5.60
CA LEU A 11 6.62 11.23 -6.13
C LEU A 11 6.91 10.18 -5.02
N ALA A 12 7.32 10.61 -3.83
CA ALA A 12 7.64 9.71 -2.73
C ALA A 12 6.39 9.02 -2.16
N VAL A 13 5.20 9.58 -2.35
CA VAL A 13 3.96 9.03 -1.80
C VAL A 13 3.46 7.83 -2.62
N LYS A 14 3.67 7.82 -3.94
CA LYS A 14 3.26 6.69 -4.80
C LYS A 14 3.98 5.40 -4.43
N HIS A 15 5.22 5.51 -3.91
CA HIS A 15 6.08 4.37 -3.59
C HIS A 15 6.11 4.02 -2.09
N ALA A 16 5.44 4.80 -1.25
CA ALA A 16 5.38 4.55 0.18
C ALA A 16 4.27 3.56 0.51
N ILE A 17 4.57 2.55 1.33
CA ILE A 17 3.55 1.70 1.94
C ILE A 17 2.65 2.59 2.82
N PRO A 18 1.31 2.60 2.61
CA PRO A 18 0.42 3.39 3.45
C PRO A 18 0.54 2.99 4.93
N PRO A 19 0.56 3.96 5.86
CA PRO A 19 0.75 3.66 7.27
C PRO A 19 -0.40 2.81 7.82
N VAL A 20 -0.05 1.76 8.58
CA VAL A 20 -1.02 0.97 9.33
C VAL A 20 -1.48 1.78 10.54
N ARG A 21 -2.77 2.06 10.63
CA ARG A 21 -3.33 2.78 11.80
C ARG A 21 -3.32 1.86 13.02
N ALA A 22 -3.05 2.42 14.20
CA ALA A 22 -2.97 1.65 15.46
C ALA A 22 -4.27 0.89 15.80
N ALA A 23 -5.43 1.38 15.37
CA ALA A 23 -6.73 0.77 15.62
C ALA A 23 -7.19 -0.25 14.54
N VAL A 24 -6.27 -0.77 13.72
CA VAL A 24 -6.63 -1.78 12.70
C VAL A 24 -6.90 -3.13 13.35
N VAL A 25 -8.12 -3.65 13.15
CA VAL A 25 -8.49 -5.01 13.58
C VAL A 25 -7.68 -6.04 12.77
N PRO A 26 -7.01 -7.01 13.44
CA PRO A 26 -6.32 -8.11 12.78
C PRO A 26 -7.22 -8.92 11.84
N ARG A 27 -6.69 -9.32 10.68
CA ARG A 27 -7.40 -10.16 9.71
C ARG A 27 -6.53 -11.34 9.30
N ASP A 28 -6.00 -12.05 10.28
CA ASP A 28 -5.03 -13.14 10.12
C ASP A 28 -5.41 -14.12 9.01
N ARG A 29 -6.69 -14.53 8.93
CA ARG A 29 -7.18 -15.42 7.86
C ARG A 29 -6.96 -14.87 6.45
N LEU A 30 -7.10 -13.56 6.24
CA LEU A 30 -6.87 -12.92 4.94
C LEU A 30 -5.37 -12.65 4.72
N GLU A 31 -4.64 -12.31 5.78
CA GLU A 31 -3.19 -12.10 5.73
C GLU A 31 -2.47 -13.40 5.35
N SER A 32 -2.81 -14.55 5.94
CA SER A 32 -2.25 -15.86 5.56
C SER A 32 -2.57 -16.27 4.12
N ARG A 33 -3.65 -15.76 3.53
CA ARG A 33 -3.96 -15.98 2.09
C ARG A 33 -3.05 -15.15 1.18
N LEU A 34 -2.52 -14.03 1.66
CA LEU A 34 -1.54 -13.24 0.92
C LEU A 34 -0.14 -13.88 1.02
N ASP A 35 0.18 -14.56 2.11
CA ASP A 35 1.44 -15.32 2.24
C ASP A 35 1.53 -16.52 1.29
N THR A 36 0.39 -17.06 0.87
CA THR A 36 0.29 -18.19 -0.06
C THR A 36 -0.06 -17.74 -1.49
N ALA A 37 0.13 -16.45 -1.79
CA ALA A 37 -0.15 -15.85 -3.08
C ALA A 37 0.59 -16.54 -4.24
N ALA A 38 -0.11 -16.69 -5.38
CA ALA A 38 0.52 -17.07 -6.64
C ALA A 38 1.30 -15.87 -7.23
N LYS A 39 1.88 -16.04 -8.43
CA LYS A 39 2.60 -14.97 -9.15
C LYS A 39 1.81 -13.66 -9.27
N LEU A 40 0.48 -13.74 -9.29
CA LEU A 40 -0.45 -12.61 -9.27
C LEU A 40 -1.62 -12.91 -8.33
N THR A 41 -1.90 -11.96 -7.43
CA THR A 41 -3.06 -12.01 -6.53
C THR A 41 -3.83 -10.70 -6.62
N VAL A 42 -5.15 -10.78 -6.82
CA VAL A 42 -6.04 -9.62 -6.93
C VAL A 42 -6.90 -9.52 -5.67
N VAL A 43 -6.86 -8.37 -5.00
CA VAL A 43 -7.70 -8.07 -3.83
C VAL A 43 -8.86 -7.17 -4.27
N ALA A 44 -10.03 -7.77 -4.50
CA ALA A 44 -11.24 -7.06 -4.93
C ALA A 44 -12.28 -6.95 -3.79
N ALA A 45 -12.84 -5.75 -3.61
CA ALA A 45 -13.92 -5.43 -2.68
C ALA A 45 -14.48 -4.02 -2.98
N PRO A 46 -15.68 -3.65 -2.52
CA PRO A 46 -16.22 -2.30 -2.70
C PRO A 46 -15.38 -1.20 -2.04
N ALA A 47 -15.66 0.06 -2.37
CA ALA A 47 -15.02 1.21 -1.75
C ALA A 47 -15.27 1.22 -0.23
N GLY A 48 -14.25 1.57 0.56
CA GLY A 48 -14.34 1.60 2.03
C GLY A 48 -14.17 0.27 2.76
N TRP A 49 -14.12 -0.88 2.07
CA TRP A 49 -14.00 -2.20 2.70
C TRP A 49 -12.61 -2.55 3.27
N GLY A 50 -11.66 -1.60 3.21
CA GLY A 50 -10.35 -1.76 3.83
C GLY A 50 -9.37 -2.64 3.04
N LYS A 51 -9.45 -2.64 1.70
CA LYS A 51 -8.48 -3.33 0.81
C LYS A 51 -7.05 -2.87 1.08
N THR A 52 -6.81 -1.56 0.99
CA THR A 52 -5.50 -0.96 1.26
C THR A 52 -5.05 -1.27 2.67
N SER A 53 -5.95 -1.18 3.66
CA SER A 53 -5.61 -1.51 5.05
C SER A 53 -5.17 -2.96 5.25
N LEU A 54 -5.79 -3.92 4.54
CA LEU A 54 -5.38 -5.33 4.57
C LEU A 54 -3.97 -5.50 3.98
N VAL A 55 -3.73 -4.97 2.77
CA VAL A 55 -2.45 -5.16 2.07
C VAL A 55 -1.32 -4.42 2.77
N SER A 56 -1.55 -3.19 3.27
CA SER A 56 -0.53 -2.44 4.02
C SER A 56 -0.15 -3.11 5.34
N ARG A 57 -1.12 -3.72 6.04
CA ARG A 57 -0.84 -4.48 7.26
C ARG A 57 -0.03 -5.74 6.96
N TRP A 58 -0.45 -6.51 5.97
CA TRP A 58 0.30 -7.67 5.51
C TRP A 58 1.72 -7.30 5.10
N ALA A 59 1.90 -6.22 4.34
CA ALA A 59 3.22 -5.74 3.91
C ALA A 59 4.12 -5.34 5.08
N ALA A 60 3.56 -4.77 6.16
CA ALA A 60 4.31 -4.41 7.35
C ALA A 60 4.79 -5.62 8.17
N THR A 61 4.11 -6.76 8.04
CA THR A 61 4.45 -8.01 8.74
C THR A 61 5.04 -9.08 7.82
N ALA A 62 5.19 -8.78 6.52
CA ALA A 62 5.74 -9.70 5.55
C ALA A 62 7.20 -10.02 5.93
N GLY A 63 7.54 -11.31 5.96
CA GLY A 63 8.90 -11.78 6.25
C GLY A 63 9.92 -11.51 5.12
N THR A 64 9.50 -10.80 4.07
CA THR A 64 10.28 -10.52 2.86
C THR A 64 10.16 -9.04 2.48
N PRO A 65 11.15 -8.45 1.79
CA PRO A 65 11.04 -7.08 1.30
C PRO A 65 9.80 -6.88 0.41
N VAL A 66 9.04 -5.81 0.66
CA VAL A 66 7.84 -5.45 -0.10
C VAL A 66 8.05 -4.08 -0.76
N ALA A 67 7.82 -4.02 -2.07
CA ALA A 67 7.69 -2.77 -2.80
C ALA A 67 6.21 -2.39 -2.94
N TRP A 68 5.92 -1.10 -2.85
CA TRP A 68 4.57 -0.56 -3.04
C TRP A 68 4.57 0.41 -4.22
N VAL A 69 3.55 0.32 -5.06
CA VAL A 69 3.27 1.30 -6.11
C VAL A 69 1.78 1.57 -6.11
N SER A 70 1.43 2.84 -5.92
CA SER A 70 0.06 3.32 -6.09
C SER A 70 -0.09 3.82 -7.52
N LEU A 71 -0.97 3.17 -8.28
CA LEU A 71 -1.28 3.55 -9.65
C LEU A 71 -2.47 4.50 -9.67
N ASP A 72 -2.38 5.54 -10.49
CA ASP A 72 -3.45 6.48 -10.82
C ASP A 72 -3.48 6.76 -12.33
N GLU A 73 -4.45 7.57 -12.77
CA GLU A 73 -4.66 7.87 -14.20
C GLU A 73 -3.44 8.54 -14.86
N SER A 74 -2.54 9.16 -14.10
CA SER A 74 -1.32 9.78 -14.65
C SER A 74 -0.23 8.76 -15.01
N ASP A 75 -0.34 7.52 -14.55
CA ASP A 75 0.61 6.44 -14.87
C ASP A 75 0.32 5.80 -16.24
N ASP A 76 -0.85 6.04 -16.82
CA ASP A 76 -1.25 5.53 -18.15
C ASP A 76 -0.71 6.38 -19.31
N GLU A 77 0.19 7.34 -19.05
CA GLU A 77 0.88 8.13 -20.08
C GLU A 77 2.21 7.47 -20.49
N PRO A 78 2.31 6.85 -21.68
CA PRO A 78 3.51 6.12 -22.10
C PRO A 78 4.76 6.99 -22.36
N VAL A 79 4.68 8.32 -22.18
CA VAL A 79 5.75 9.26 -22.56
C VAL A 79 5.91 10.39 -21.53
N ARG A 80 6.62 10.13 -20.44
CA ARG A 80 7.43 11.14 -19.74
C ARG A 80 8.74 10.50 -19.27
N PHE A 81 9.70 10.45 -20.19
CA PHE A 81 11.13 10.38 -19.87
C PHE A 81 11.74 11.75 -20.12
#